data_AF-A0A6L8I3T3-F1
#
_entry.id   AF-A0A6L8I3T3-F1
#
_cell.length_a   1.000
_cell.length_b   1.000
_cell.length_c   1.000
_cell.angle_alpha   90.00
_cell.angle_beta   90.00
_cell.angle_gamma   90.00
#
_symmetry.space_group_name_H-M   'P 1'
#
loop_
_entity.id
_entity.type
_entity.pdbx_description
1 polymer ?
#
loop_
_entity_poly.entity_id
_entity_poly.type
_entity_poly.pdbx_seq_one_letter_code
_entity_poly.pdbx_strand_id
1 'polypeptide(L)'
;MRFKRLRLNGFKSFVDPTDLIIADGLTGIVGPNGCGKSNLLEALRWVMGENRPTAMRGGGMDDVIFGGASTRPARNSADVTLILDNSERTAPTGFNTTDTLEVVRRITRDAGSAFKVNAKDVRARDIQMLFADASTGAHSPALVRQGQIAELVNAKPKARRRILEEAAGISGLYQRRHEAELKLAGAEVNLGRVNDVIEQLAAQLSALARQARQAKRYREVSERLRQAEGLLLYLRWKEAERARTAAEAALAEDSRIASE
;
A
#
# COMPACT_ATOMS: atom_id res chain seq x y z
N MET A 1 25.89 -6.67 -11.95
CA MET A 1 24.72 -6.71 -12.85
C MET A 1 25.10 -6.15 -14.22
N ARG A 2 24.79 -6.83 -15.33
CA ARG A 2 25.13 -6.38 -16.71
C ARG A 2 23.91 -6.46 -17.63
N PHE A 3 23.77 -5.55 -18.59
CA PHE A 3 22.67 -5.59 -19.56
C PHE A 3 22.97 -6.62 -20.66
N LYS A 4 22.07 -7.57 -20.89
CA LYS A 4 22.22 -8.62 -21.93
C LYS A 4 21.35 -8.39 -23.16
N ARG A 5 20.12 -7.95 -22.96
CA ARG A 5 19.15 -7.80 -24.05
C ARG A 5 18.11 -6.76 -23.73
N LEU A 6 17.73 -5.96 -24.72
CA LEU A 6 16.61 -5.04 -24.69
C LEU A 6 15.62 -5.45 -25.76
N ARG A 7 14.38 -5.76 -25.36
CA ARG A 7 13.28 -6.04 -26.29
C ARG A 7 12.30 -4.88 -26.29
N LEU A 8 11.85 -4.49 -27.47
CA LEU A 8 10.88 -3.41 -27.65
C LEU A 8 9.73 -3.89 -28.51
N ASN A 9 8.50 -3.52 -28.14
CA ASN A 9 7.31 -3.82 -28.92
C ASN A 9 6.31 -2.67 -28.79
N GLY A 10 5.87 -2.13 -29.93
CA GLY A 10 4.97 -0.97 -29.98
C GLY A 10 5.53 0.32 -29.36
N PHE A 11 6.84 0.39 -29.08
CA PHE A 11 7.47 1.54 -28.42
C PHE A 11 7.99 2.54 -29.45
N LYS A 12 7.35 3.70 -29.54
CA LYS A 12 7.69 4.78 -30.48
C LYS A 12 7.92 4.24 -31.90
N SER A 13 9.12 4.40 -32.46
CA SER A 13 9.48 3.93 -33.80
C SER A 13 9.54 2.40 -33.94
N PHE A 14 9.52 1.64 -32.85
CA PHE A 14 9.62 0.17 -32.84
C PHE A 14 8.22 -0.46 -32.79
N VAL A 15 7.57 -0.53 -33.95
CA VAL A 15 6.20 -1.06 -34.10
C VAL A 15 6.13 -2.58 -33.96
N ASP A 16 7.14 -3.25 -34.49
CA ASP A 16 7.27 -4.72 -34.47
C ASP A 16 8.24 -5.13 -33.35
N PRO A 17 8.07 -6.33 -32.77
CA PRO A 17 9.00 -6.86 -31.77
C PRO A 17 10.45 -6.81 -32.27
N THR A 18 11.28 -6.08 -31.53
CA THR A 18 12.69 -5.85 -31.88
C THR A 18 13.56 -6.24 -30.69
N ASP A 19 14.51 -7.14 -30.93
CA ASP A 19 15.49 -7.58 -29.93
C ASP A 19 16.86 -6.96 -30.21
N LEU A 20 17.36 -6.17 -29.27
CA LEU A 20 18.72 -5.64 -29.26
C LEU A 20 19.56 -6.46 -28.28
N ILE A 21 20.56 -7.16 -28.80
CA ILE A 21 21.55 -7.89 -27.99
C ILE A 21 22.67 -6.93 -27.59
N ILE A 22 22.97 -6.88 -26.30
CA ILE A 22 24.08 -6.09 -25.76
C ILE A 22 25.17 -7.09 -25.41
N ALA A 23 26.18 -7.18 -26.28
CA ALA A 23 27.32 -8.07 -26.10
C ALA A 23 28.40 -7.40 -25.23
N ASP A 24 29.30 -8.21 -24.67
CA ASP A 24 30.46 -7.71 -23.94
C ASP A 24 31.35 -6.87 -24.87
N GLY A 25 31.91 -5.78 -24.33
CA GLY A 25 32.73 -4.84 -25.08
C GLY A 25 31.95 -3.65 -25.63
N LEU A 26 32.24 -3.25 -26.87
CA LEU A 26 31.66 -2.06 -27.51
C LEU A 26 30.53 -2.46 -28.47
N THR A 27 29.29 -2.09 -28.14
CA THR A 27 28.14 -2.24 -29.04
C THR A 27 27.85 -0.92 -29.74
N GLY A 28 28.05 -0.87 -31.06
CA GLY A 28 27.72 0.28 -31.89
C GLY A 28 26.33 0.17 -32.53
N ILE A 29 25.53 1.24 -32.46
CA ILE A 29 24.21 1.30 -33.09
C ILE A 29 24.26 2.32 -34.23
N VAL A 30 24.12 1.83 -35.46
CA VAL A 30 24.20 2.65 -36.68
C VAL A 30 22.86 2.63 -37.43
N GLY A 31 22.62 3.68 -38.19
CA GLY A 31 21.40 3.83 -39.00
C GLY A 31 21.18 5.27 -39.44
N PRO A 32 20.30 5.52 -40.42
CA PRO A 32 20.04 6.86 -40.92
C PRO A 32 19.38 7.77 -39.87
N ASN A 33 19.37 9.08 -40.10
CA ASN A 33 18.68 10.01 -39.22
C ASN A 33 17.17 9.70 -39.19
N GLY A 34 16.57 9.81 -38.00
CA GLY A 34 15.15 9.51 -37.81
C GLY A 34 14.78 8.02 -37.66
N CYS A 35 15.72 7.08 -37.80
CA CYS A 35 15.41 5.64 -37.67
C CYS A 35 15.17 5.14 -36.24
N GLY A 36 15.04 6.03 -35.26
CA GLY A 36 14.72 5.65 -33.88
C GLY A 36 15.89 5.29 -32.96
N LYS A 37 17.16 5.53 -33.37
CA LYS A 37 18.34 5.23 -32.53
C LYS A 37 18.24 5.82 -31.12
N SER A 38 17.85 7.09 -31.01
CA SER A 38 17.70 7.77 -29.72
C SER A 38 16.57 7.19 -28.87
N ASN A 39 15.58 6.54 -29.48
CA ASN A 39 14.47 5.90 -28.76
C ASN A 39 14.94 4.64 -28.01
N LEU A 40 16.08 4.03 -28.37
CA LEU A 40 16.63 2.90 -27.63
C LEU A 40 17.12 3.31 -26.23
N LEU A 41 17.80 4.47 -26.15
CA LEU A 41 18.21 5.04 -24.86
C LEU A 41 17.00 5.43 -24.02
N GLU A 42 15.96 5.98 -24.65
CA GLU A 42 14.71 6.31 -23.97
C GLU A 42 13.99 5.07 -23.47
N ALA A 43 13.93 3.99 -24.25
CA ALA A 43 13.37 2.71 -23.85
C ALA A 43 14.09 2.13 -22.62
N LEU A 44 15.42 2.18 -22.60
CA LEU A 44 16.22 1.79 -21.43
C LEU A 44 15.82 2.63 -20.20
N ARG A 45 15.83 3.96 -20.32
CA ARG A 45 15.47 4.83 -19.18
C ARG A 45 14.03 4.59 -18.72
N TRP A 46 13.12 4.33 -19.65
CA TRP A 46 11.71 4.08 -19.39
C TRP A 46 11.49 2.77 -18.62
N VAL A 47 12.09 1.66 -19.06
CA VAL A 47 11.98 0.37 -18.36
C VAL A 47 12.67 0.40 -16.99
N MET A 48 13.69 1.23 -16.82
CA MET A 48 14.36 1.48 -15.53
C MET A 48 13.59 2.42 -14.58
N GLY A 49 12.37 2.83 -14.94
CA GLY A 49 11.47 3.54 -14.03
C GLY A 49 11.38 5.07 -14.19
N GLU A 50 11.85 5.63 -15.32
CA GLU A 50 11.58 7.05 -15.64
C GLU A 50 10.09 7.26 -15.91
N ASN A 51 9.44 8.08 -15.09
CA ASN A 51 8.01 8.34 -15.17
C ASN A 51 7.67 9.74 -15.69
N ARG A 52 8.66 10.56 -16.06
CA ARG A 52 8.40 11.89 -16.62
C ARG A 52 8.25 11.81 -18.15
N PRO A 53 7.09 12.20 -18.71
CA PRO A 53 6.88 12.24 -20.17
C PRO A 53 7.92 13.10 -20.89
N THR A 54 8.29 14.23 -20.30
CA THR A 54 9.29 15.15 -20.83
C THR A 54 10.66 14.50 -21.01
N ALA A 55 11.03 13.57 -20.12
CA ALA A 55 12.28 12.83 -20.24
C ALA A 55 12.25 11.82 -21.40
N MET A 56 11.06 11.40 -21.81
CA MET A 56 10.77 10.58 -22.99
C MET A 56 10.43 11.42 -24.21
N ARG A 57 10.64 12.75 -24.21
CA ARG A 57 10.28 13.64 -25.34
C ARG A 57 8.80 13.55 -25.76
N GLY A 58 7.90 13.31 -24.80
CA GLY A 58 6.44 13.31 -24.98
C GLY A 58 5.77 14.36 -24.11
N GLY A 59 4.54 14.75 -24.48
CA GLY A 59 3.65 15.56 -23.65
C GLY A 59 2.92 14.72 -22.60
N GLY A 60 2.59 13.47 -22.93
CA GLY A 60 2.00 12.48 -22.04
C GLY A 60 2.81 11.18 -22.02
N MET A 61 2.56 10.32 -21.03
CA MET A 61 3.24 9.02 -20.98
C MET A 61 2.77 8.09 -22.11
N ASP A 62 1.54 8.26 -22.58
CA ASP A 62 0.98 7.49 -23.71
C ASP A 62 1.70 7.76 -25.04
N ASP A 63 2.46 8.86 -25.14
CA ASP A 63 3.26 9.20 -26.32
C ASP A 63 4.46 8.26 -26.55
N VAL A 64 4.75 7.38 -25.58
CA VAL A 64 5.71 6.30 -25.79
C VAL A 64 5.14 5.16 -26.63
N ILE A 65 3.81 5.07 -26.74
CA ILE A 65 3.11 4.11 -27.60
C ILE A 65 3.21 4.57 -29.05
N PHE A 66 3.47 3.65 -29.97
CA PHE A 66 3.48 3.96 -31.40
C PHE A 66 2.18 4.62 -31.85
N GLY A 67 2.27 5.90 -32.25
CA GLY A 67 1.14 6.74 -32.64
C GLY A 67 0.60 6.51 -34.05
N GLY A 68 1.15 5.55 -34.81
CA GLY A 68 0.77 5.29 -36.20
C GLY A 68 1.68 5.97 -37.22
N ALA A 69 1.63 5.47 -38.44
CA ALA A 69 2.29 6.01 -39.62
C ALA A 69 1.38 5.84 -40.85
N SER A 70 1.72 6.46 -41.98
CA SER A 70 0.90 6.42 -43.21
C SER A 70 0.51 5.01 -43.65
N THR A 71 1.35 4.01 -43.37
CA THR A 71 1.13 2.60 -43.76
C THR A 71 0.80 1.68 -42.58
N ARG A 72 0.76 2.18 -41.34
CA ARG A 72 0.60 1.35 -40.15
C ARG A 72 -0.29 2.02 -39.09
N PRO A 73 -1.32 1.33 -38.58
CA PRO A 73 -2.19 1.89 -37.55
C PRO A 73 -1.45 2.11 -36.23
N ALA A 74 -1.97 3.01 -35.40
CA ALA A 74 -1.48 3.20 -34.04
C ALA A 74 -1.65 1.92 -33.20
N ARG A 75 -0.77 1.74 -32.22
CA ARG A 75 -0.89 0.68 -31.21
C ARG A 75 -1.67 1.20 -29.99
N ASN A 76 -2.26 0.26 -29.25
CA ASN A 76 -2.92 0.55 -27.97
C ASN A 76 -2.03 0.28 -26.76
N SER A 77 -0.90 -0.41 -26.96
CA SER A 77 0.06 -0.68 -25.89
C SER A 77 1.48 -0.72 -26.41
N ALA A 78 2.42 -0.44 -25.51
CA ALA A 78 3.85 -0.63 -25.74
C ALA A 78 4.44 -1.38 -24.56
N ASP A 79 5.42 -2.23 -24.83
CA ASP A 79 6.19 -2.91 -23.81
C ASP A 79 7.69 -2.89 -24.14
N VAL A 80 8.48 -2.77 -23.08
CA VAL A 80 9.94 -2.83 -23.13
C VAL A 80 10.39 -3.80 -22.06
N THR A 81 11.24 -4.74 -22.47
CA THR A 81 11.82 -5.74 -21.59
C THR A 81 13.33 -5.59 -21.56
N LEU A 82 13.91 -5.47 -20.36
CA LEU A 82 15.34 -5.44 -20.13
C LEU A 82 15.76 -6.72 -19.40
N ILE A 83 16.67 -7.47 -20.02
CA ILE A 83 17.24 -8.69 -19.46
C ILE A 83 18.64 -8.37 -18.94
N LEU A 84 18.87 -8.68 -17.67
CA LEU A 84 20.10 -8.46 -16.93
C LEU A 84 20.76 -9.78 -16.55
N ASP A 85 22.08 -9.81 -16.62
CA ASP A 85 22.90 -10.82 -15.94
C ASP A 85 23.08 -10.43 -14.46
N ASN A 86 22.71 -11.34 -13.58
CA ASN A 86 22.86 -11.26 -12.12
C ASN A 86 23.61 -12.49 -11.55
N SER A 87 24.44 -13.17 -12.34
CA SER A 87 25.28 -14.29 -11.88
C SER A 87 26.20 -13.94 -10.70
N GLU A 88 26.69 -12.69 -10.65
CA GLU A 88 27.51 -12.15 -9.54
C GLU A 88 26.70 -11.78 -8.28
N ARG A 89 25.37 -11.97 -8.29
CA ARG A 89 24.48 -11.72 -7.16
C ARG A 89 24.59 -10.32 -6.55
N THR A 90 24.69 -9.31 -7.42
CA THR A 90 24.77 -7.90 -7.00
C THR A 90 23.40 -7.20 -6.95
N ALA A 91 22.30 -7.88 -7.26
CA ALA A 91 20.96 -7.29 -7.15
C ALA A 91 20.55 -7.13 -5.68
N PRO A 92 19.63 -6.20 -5.35
CA PRO A 92 19.09 -6.06 -4.00
C PRO A 92 18.40 -7.33 -3.50
N THR A 93 18.35 -7.52 -2.19
CA THR A 93 17.86 -8.75 -1.52
C THR A 93 16.50 -9.25 -2.03
N GLY A 94 15.58 -8.36 -2.42
CA GLY A 94 14.27 -8.73 -2.97
C GLY A 94 14.28 -9.30 -4.39
N PHE A 95 15.36 -9.07 -5.15
CA PHE A 95 15.51 -9.48 -6.54
C PHE A 95 16.68 -10.44 -6.76
N ASN A 96 17.48 -10.74 -5.73
CA ASN A 96 18.75 -11.45 -5.89
C ASN A 96 18.65 -12.98 -5.92
N THR A 97 17.48 -13.54 -6.25
CA THR A 97 17.20 -14.98 -6.18
C THR A 97 17.57 -15.74 -7.44
N THR A 98 17.68 -15.07 -8.58
CA THR A 98 17.98 -15.68 -9.89
C THR A 98 19.25 -15.10 -10.52
N ASP A 99 19.92 -15.88 -11.37
CA ASP A 99 21.10 -15.45 -12.14
C ASP A 99 20.76 -14.52 -13.31
N THR A 100 19.49 -14.49 -13.71
CA THR A 100 18.98 -13.59 -14.75
C THR A 100 17.79 -12.83 -14.20
N LEU A 101 17.72 -11.53 -14.48
CA LEU A 101 16.58 -10.69 -14.14
C LEU A 101 15.94 -10.17 -15.41
N GLU A 102 14.63 -10.39 -15.54
CA GLU A 102 13.82 -9.86 -16.61
C GLU A 102 12.92 -8.76 -16.05
N VAL A 103 13.21 -7.50 -16.41
CA VAL A 103 12.43 -6.34 -16.02
C VAL A 103 11.55 -5.92 -17.20
N VAL A 104 10.23 -5.93 -17.01
CA VAL A 104 9.26 -5.56 -18.03
C VAL A 104 8.50 -4.33 -17.57
N ARG A 105 8.41 -3.33 -18.45
CA ARG A 105 7.44 -2.25 -18.31
C ARG A 105 6.50 -2.28 -19.50
N ARG A 106 5.20 -2.32 -19.22
CA ARG A 106 4.14 -2.24 -20.23
C ARG A 106 3.25 -1.04 -19.94
N ILE A 107 2.87 -0.31 -20.98
CA ILE A 107 1.83 0.71 -20.90
C ILE A 107 0.70 0.38 -21.86
N THR A 108 -0.52 0.62 -21.42
CA THR A 108 -1.71 0.55 -22.26
C THR A 108 -2.40 1.90 -22.19
N ARG A 109 -2.84 2.40 -23.34
CA ARG A 109 -3.53 3.69 -23.47
C ARG A 109 -4.68 3.76 -22.47
N ASP A 110 -4.80 4.87 -21.77
CA ASP A 110 -5.81 5.13 -20.74
C ASP A 110 -5.79 4.22 -19.49
N ALA A 111 -4.98 3.15 -19.47
CA ALA A 111 -4.87 2.22 -18.33
C ALA A 111 -3.55 2.39 -17.55
N GLY A 112 -2.58 3.12 -18.08
CA GLY A 112 -1.32 3.43 -17.40
C GLY A 112 -0.25 2.34 -17.51
N SER A 113 0.80 2.49 -16.69
CA SER A 113 1.99 1.60 -16.71
C SER A 113 1.88 0.46 -15.68
N ALA A 114 2.21 -0.75 -16.10
CA ALA A 114 2.43 -1.92 -15.26
C ALA A 114 3.90 -2.36 -15.33
N PHE A 115 4.42 -2.86 -14.20
CA PHE A 115 5.82 -3.29 -14.06
C PHE A 115 5.87 -4.74 -13.58
N LYS A 116 6.78 -5.52 -14.17
CA LYS A 116 7.05 -6.90 -13.75
C LYS A 116 8.54 -7.14 -13.62
N VAL A 117 8.92 -7.99 -12.67
CA VAL A 117 10.26 -8.59 -12.59
C VAL A 117 10.10 -10.10 -12.51
N ASN A 118 10.73 -10.84 -13.43
CA ASN A 118 10.61 -12.30 -13.53
C ASN A 118 9.15 -12.78 -13.47
N ALA A 119 8.31 -12.18 -14.31
CA ALA A 119 6.85 -12.38 -14.39
C ALA A 119 6.01 -11.98 -13.16
N LYS A 120 6.61 -11.54 -12.04
CA LYS A 120 5.89 -11.05 -10.85
C LYS A 120 5.60 -9.57 -10.97
N ASP A 121 4.38 -9.16 -10.64
CA ASP A 121 4.00 -7.75 -10.58
C ASP A 121 4.74 -7.02 -9.46
N VAL A 122 5.28 -5.85 -9.78
CA VAL A 122 6.02 -5.01 -8.83
C VAL A 122 5.59 -3.56 -8.98
N ARG A 123 5.88 -2.73 -7.98
CA ARG A 123 5.58 -1.30 -8.06
C ARG A 123 6.70 -0.57 -8.80
N ALA A 124 6.37 0.55 -9.42
CA ALA A 124 7.34 1.43 -10.07
C ALA A 124 8.49 1.83 -9.14
N ARG A 125 8.19 2.05 -7.85
CA ARG A 125 9.19 2.35 -6.81
C ARG A 125 10.20 1.22 -6.62
N ASP A 126 9.75 -0.03 -6.65
CA ASP A 126 10.62 -1.18 -6.45
C ASP A 126 11.62 -1.32 -7.61
N ILE A 127 11.20 -1.00 -8.84
CA ILE A 127 12.08 -0.90 -10.02
C ILE A 127 13.10 0.24 -9.87
N GLN A 128 12.67 1.41 -9.42
CA GLN A 128 13.59 2.53 -9.19
C GLN A 128 14.66 2.17 -8.16
N MET A 129 14.29 1.48 -7.07
CA MET A 129 15.25 0.99 -6.08
C MET A 129 16.21 -0.05 -6.66
N LEU A 130 15.71 -0.98 -7.49
CA LEU A 130 16.53 -2.01 -8.13
C LEU A 130 17.73 -1.41 -8.88
N PHE A 131 17.53 -0.30 -9.59
CA PHE A 131 18.58 0.34 -10.37
C PHE A 131 19.30 1.50 -9.66
N ALA A 132 18.78 1.99 -8.54
CA ALA A 132 19.42 3.05 -7.76
C ALA A 132 20.74 2.59 -7.11
N ASP A 133 20.75 1.37 -6.55
CA ASP A 133 21.92 0.83 -5.84
C ASP A 133 23.04 0.39 -6.81
N ALA A 134 22.69 0.07 -8.05
CA ALA A 134 23.67 -0.29 -9.08
C ALA A 134 24.27 0.93 -9.80
N SER A 135 23.86 2.16 -9.46
CA SER A 135 24.20 3.38 -10.21
C SER A 135 23.88 3.30 -11.71
N THR A 136 23.01 2.37 -12.12
CA THR A 136 22.60 2.11 -13.51
C THR A 136 21.17 2.58 -13.79
N GLY A 137 20.54 3.30 -12.87
CA GLY A 137 19.16 3.78 -13.03
C GLY A 137 18.93 4.74 -14.17
N ALA A 138 17.66 5.11 -14.39
CA ALA A 138 17.25 5.98 -15.49
C ALA A 138 17.85 7.41 -15.45
N HIS A 139 18.45 7.80 -14.32
CA HIS A 139 19.16 9.06 -14.13
C HIS A 139 20.69 8.90 -14.07
N SER A 140 21.20 7.67 -14.22
CA SER A 140 22.63 7.39 -14.13
C SER A 140 23.44 8.35 -15.02
N PRO A 141 24.52 8.94 -14.50
CA PRO A 141 25.41 9.78 -15.31
C PRO A 141 26.07 9.01 -16.46
N ALA A 142 26.08 7.67 -16.41
CA ALA A 142 26.56 6.82 -17.49
C ALA A 142 25.63 6.82 -18.73
N LEU A 143 24.36 7.24 -18.57
CA LEU A 143 23.41 7.36 -19.66
C LEU A 143 23.40 8.79 -20.20
N VAL A 144 24.25 9.06 -21.19
CA VAL A 144 24.38 10.39 -21.77
C VAL A 144 23.44 10.55 -22.97
N ARG A 145 22.42 11.40 -22.81
CA ARG A 145 21.55 11.83 -23.91
C ARG A 145 22.14 13.03 -24.66
N GLN A 146 21.68 13.22 -25.89
CA GLN A 146 21.99 14.41 -26.68
C GLN A 146 21.66 15.69 -25.88
N GLY A 147 22.60 16.63 -25.84
CA GLY A 147 22.45 17.91 -25.14
C GLY A 147 22.71 17.87 -23.63
N GLN A 148 22.88 16.69 -23.01
CA GLN A 148 23.08 16.56 -21.57
C GLN A 148 24.38 17.19 -21.08
N ILE A 149 25.44 17.14 -21.89
CA ILE A 149 26.73 17.75 -21.54
C ILE A 149 26.56 19.27 -21.42
N ALA A 150 25.88 19.91 -22.37
CA ALA A 150 25.60 21.34 -22.32
C ALA A 150 24.67 21.71 -21.15
N GLU A 151 23.68 20.87 -20.84
CA GLU A 151 22.81 21.03 -19.66
C GLU A 151 23.61 20.98 -18.36
N LEU A 152 24.55 20.04 -18.24
CA LEU A 152 25.41 19.86 -17.07
C LEU A 152 26.36 21.04 -16.85
N VAL A 153 26.97 21.54 -17.93
CA VAL A 153 27.85 22.73 -17.89
C VAL A 153 27.08 23.95 -17.38
N ASN A 154 25.84 24.15 -17.85
CA ASN A 154 25.01 25.29 -17.48
C ASN A 154 24.16 25.08 -16.20
N ALA A 155 24.22 23.89 -15.59
CA ALA A 155 23.40 23.55 -14.44
C ALA A 155 23.72 24.40 -13.20
N LYS A 156 22.68 24.81 -12.48
CA LYS A 156 22.80 25.48 -11.17
C LYS A 156 23.52 24.57 -10.16
N PRO A 157 24.23 25.11 -9.15
CA PRO A 157 24.99 24.31 -8.18
C PRO A 157 24.21 23.16 -7.54
N LYS A 158 22.94 23.40 -7.17
CA LYS A 158 22.07 22.36 -6.57
C LYS A 158 21.80 21.18 -7.51
N ALA A 159 21.62 21.44 -8.81
CA ALA A 159 21.40 20.39 -9.80
C ALA A 159 22.71 19.64 -10.10
N ARG A 160 23.83 20.37 -10.18
CA ARG A 160 25.16 19.77 -10.37
C ARG A 160 25.56 18.86 -9.20
N ARG A 161 25.24 19.26 -7.96
CA ARG A 161 25.49 18.45 -6.76
C ARG A 161 24.84 17.06 -6.85
N ARG A 162 23.59 16.96 -7.32
CA ARG A 162 22.92 15.66 -7.48
C ARG A 162 23.67 14.70 -8.39
N ILE A 163 24.23 15.22 -9.49
CA ILE A 163 25.01 14.42 -10.45
C ILE A 163 26.30 13.93 -9.78
N LEU A 164 26.95 14.75 -8.96
CA LEU A 164 28.13 14.35 -8.20
C LEU A 164 27.80 13.29 -7.14
N GLU A 165 26.66 13.43 -6.46
CA GLU A 165 26.17 12.44 -5.48
C GLU A 165 25.84 11.09 -6.16
N GLU A 166 25.27 11.12 -7.36
CA GLU A 166 25.04 9.91 -8.18
C GLU A 166 26.36 9.28 -8.65
N ALA A 167 27.30 10.09 -9.13
CA ALA A 167 28.62 9.63 -9.54
C ALA A 167 29.44 9.04 -8.36
N ALA A 168 29.27 9.58 -7.16
CA ALA A 168 29.87 9.07 -5.93
C ALA A 168 29.16 7.81 -5.39
N GLY A 169 28.06 7.36 -6.02
CA GLY A 169 27.32 6.16 -5.61
C GLY A 169 26.55 6.31 -4.30
N ILE A 170 26.36 7.53 -3.79
CA ILE A 170 25.69 7.78 -2.50
C ILE A 170 24.19 8.05 -2.64
N SER A 171 23.68 8.20 -3.87
CA SER A 171 22.26 8.46 -4.12
C SER A 171 21.33 7.36 -3.60
N GLY A 172 21.70 6.09 -3.72
CA GLY A 172 20.94 4.97 -3.16
C GLY A 172 20.82 5.05 -1.63
N LEU A 173 21.89 5.48 -0.94
CA LEU A 173 21.87 5.67 0.52
C LEU A 173 20.87 6.77 0.93
N TYR A 174 20.89 7.92 0.26
CA TYR A 174 19.94 9.00 0.54
C TYR A 174 18.49 8.58 0.27
N GLN A 175 18.25 7.85 -0.82
CA GLN A 175 16.92 7.35 -1.16
C GLN A 175 16.40 6.38 -0.09
N ARG A 176 17.24 5.44 0.38
CA ARG A 176 16.88 4.49 1.44
C ARG A 176 16.66 5.19 2.79
N ARG A 177 17.48 6.18 3.13
CA ARG A 177 17.30 6.97 4.35
C ARG A 177 15.95 7.70 4.32
N HIS A 178 15.65 8.38 3.22
CA HIS A 178 14.39 9.08 3.05
C HIS A 178 13.17 8.13 3.10
N GLU A 179 13.30 6.94 2.52
CA GLU A 179 12.28 5.91 2.64
C GLU A 179 12.07 5.41 4.07
N ALA A 180 13.15 5.19 4.80
CA ALA A 180 13.09 4.80 6.21
C ALA A 180 12.44 5.90 7.06
N GLU A 181 12.81 7.17 6.83
CA GLU A 181 12.20 8.35 7.48
C GLU A 181 10.68 8.40 7.22
N LEU A 182 10.25 8.22 5.96
CA LEU A 182 8.81 8.19 5.62
C LEU A 182 8.07 7.03 6.28
N LYS A 183 8.68 5.84 6.34
CA LYS A 183 8.12 4.66 7.02
C LYS A 183 8.00 4.89 8.52
N LEU A 184 9.01 5.50 9.13
CA LEU A 184 9.02 5.85 10.55
C LEU A 184 7.91 6.85 10.88
N ALA A 185 7.81 7.95 10.13
CA ALA A 185 6.75 8.93 10.30
C ALA A 185 5.34 8.31 10.14
N GLY A 186 5.18 7.41 9.17
CA GLY A 186 3.93 6.66 9.00
C GLY A 186 3.60 5.75 10.19
N ALA A 187 4.62 5.10 10.78
CA ALA A 187 4.46 4.27 11.96
C ALA A 187 4.08 5.09 13.21
N GLU A 188 4.68 6.26 13.39
CA GLU A 188 4.37 7.19 14.49
C GLU A 188 2.90 7.65 14.43
N VAL A 189 2.40 8.01 13.25
CA VAL A 189 0.98 8.35 13.05
C VAL A 189 0.06 7.18 13.40
N ASN A 190 0.43 5.96 12.98
CA ASN A 190 -0.35 4.77 13.29
C ASN A 190 -0.37 4.46 14.79
N LEU A 191 0.76 4.64 15.48
CA LEU A 191 0.83 4.48 16.94
C LEU A 191 -0.07 5.48 17.67
N GLY A 192 -0.12 6.74 17.22
CA GLY A 192 -1.05 7.74 17.75
C GLY A 192 -2.51 7.26 17.69
N ARG A 193 -2.94 6.75 16.53
CA ARG A 193 -4.30 6.21 16.36
C ARG A 193 -4.59 5.01 17.26
N VAL A 194 -3.61 4.13 17.47
CA VAL A 194 -3.76 2.98 18.37
C VAL A 194 -3.94 3.46 19.81
N ASN A 195 -3.20 4.48 20.24
CA ASN A 195 -3.35 5.07 21.56
C ASN A 195 -4.75 5.67 21.75
N ASP A 196 -5.28 6.40 20.76
CA ASP A 196 -6.64 6.96 20.81
C ASP A 196 -7.70 5.85 21.03
N VAL A 197 -7.55 4.72 20.33
CA VAL A 197 -8.46 3.56 20.47
C VAL A 197 -8.34 2.94 21.86
N ILE A 198 -7.13 2.82 22.40
CA ILE A 198 -6.89 2.29 23.76
C ILE A 198 -7.57 3.19 24.80
N GLU A 199 -7.43 4.51 24.68
CA GLU A 199 -8.06 5.47 25.59
C GLU A 199 -9.59 5.38 25.52
N GLN A 200 -10.15 5.28 24.31
CA GLN A 200 -11.59 5.11 24.12
C GLN A 200 -12.10 3.81 24.76
N LEU A 201 -11.38 2.69 24.58
CA LEU A 201 -11.74 1.41 25.20
C LEU A 201 -11.64 1.45 26.73
N ALA A 202 -10.64 2.13 27.28
CA ALA A 202 -10.50 2.32 28.72
C ALA A 202 -11.69 3.11 29.30
N ALA A 203 -12.15 4.16 28.61
CA ALA A 203 -13.34 4.91 29.00
C ALA A 203 -14.61 4.05 28.97
N GLN A 204 -14.78 3.22 27.93
CA GLN A 204 -15.91 2.29 27.82
C GLN A 204 -15.90 1.24 28.96
N LEU A 205 -14.73 0.67 29.28
CA LEU A 205 -14.58 -0.28 30.39
C LEU A 205 -14.97 0.35 31.73
N SER A 206 -14.55 1.59 31.99
CA SER A 206 -14.92 2.32 33.20
C SER A 206 -16.43 2.54 33.31
N ALA A 207 -17.08 2.92 32.20
CA ALA A 207 -18.53 3.08 32.16
C ALA A 207 -19.28 1.75 32.42
N LEU A 208 -18.86 0.67 31.75
CA LEU A 208 -19.42 -0.68 31.94
C LEU A 208 -19.23 -1.19 33.37
N ALA A 209 -18.08 -0.92 33.98
CA ALA A 209 -17.82 -1.29 35.38
C ALA A 209 -18.78 -0.57 36.35
N ARG A 210 -19.10 0.71 36.10
CA ARG A 210 -20.10 1.46 36.88
C ARG A 210 -21.50 0.88 36.70
N GLN A 211 -21.90 0.59 35.46
CA GLN A 211 -23.19 -0.02 35.15
C GLN A 211 -23.34 -1.39 35.82
N ALA A 212 -22.30 -2.22 35.81
CA ALA A 212 -22.29 -3.52 36.47
C ALA A 212 -22.49 -3.40 38.00
N ARG A 213 -21.82 -2.45 38.65
CA ARG A 213 -22.01 -2.17 40.08
C ARG A 213 -23.44 -1.72 40.39
N GLN A 214 -24.01 -0.84 39.56
CA GLN A 214 -25.38 -0.37 39.73
C GLN A 214 -26.39 -1.50 39.55
N ALA A 215 -26.22 -2.35 38.53
CA ALA A 215 -27.07 -3.51 38.30
C ALA A 215 -27.00 -4.52 39.46
N LYS A 216 -25.80 -4.75 40.02
CA LYS A 216 -25.64 -5.61 41.20
C LYS A 216 -26.39 -5.04 42.42
N ARG A 217 -26.22 -3.74 42.70
CA ARG A 217 -26.92 -3.06 43.81
C ARG A 217 -28.43 -3.07 43.63
N TYR A 218 -28.92 -2.88 42.40
CA TYR A 218 -30.35 -3.00 42.09
C TYR A 218 -30.87 -4.39 42.43
N ARG A 219 -30.18 -5.47 41.99
CA ARG A 219 -30.58 -6.84 42.34
C ARG A 219 -30.64 -7.08 43.84
N GLU A 220 -29.62 -6.65 44.59
CA GLU A 220 -29.59 -6.77 46.06
C GLU A 220 -30.77 -6.06 46.73
N VAL A 221 -31.12 -4.85 46.28
CA VAL A 221 -32.26 -4.09 46.80
C VAL A 221 -33.58 -4.73 46.42
N SER A 222 -33.75 -5.16 45.17
CA SER A 222 -34.95 -5.85 44.69
C SER A 222 -35.20 -7.16 45.44
N GLU A 223 -34.16 -7.93 45.74
CA GLU A 223 -34.25 -9.17 46.54
C GLU A 223 -34.80 -8.86 47.94
N ARG A 224 -34.24 -7.85 48.61
CA ARG A 224 -34.68 -7.42 49.95
C ARG A 224 -36.10 -6.88 49.94
N LEU A 225 -36.45 -6.10 48.92
CA LEU A 225 -37.81 -5.58 48.75
C LEU A 225 -38.80 -6.73 48.61
N ARG A 226 -38.49 -7.72 47.75
CA ARG A 226 -39.35 -8.89 47.54
C ARG A 226 -39.56 -9.71 48.81
N GLN A 227 -38.52 -9.87 49.63
CA GLN A 227 -38.63 -10.54 50.93
C GLN A 227 -39.52 -9.75 51.90
N ALA A 228 -39.34 -8.42 51.97
CA ALA A 228 -40.15 -7.56 52.83
C ALA A 228 -41.63 -7.53 52.41
N GLU A 229 -41.90 -7.44 51.11
CA GLU A 229 -43.24 -7.54 50.54
C GLU A 229 -43.88 -8.90 50.83
N GLY A 230 -43.13 -10.00 50.67
CA GLY A 230 -43.58 -11.34 51.01
C GLY A 230 -43.96 -11.48 52.49
N LEU A 231 -43.14 -10.92 53.40
CA LEU A 231 -43.42 -10.90 54.84
C LEU A 231 -44.67 -10.09 55.16
N LEU A 232 -44.82 -8.90 54.56
CA LEU A 232 -45.99 -8.04 54.73
C LEU A 232 -47.27 -8.76 54.29
N LEU A 233 -47.25 -9.41 53.12
CA LEU A 233 -48.38 -10.17 52.60
C LEU A 233 -48.73 -11.35 53.51
N TYR A 234 -47.74 -12.07 54.05
CA TYR A 234 -47.95 -13.16 55.00
C TYR A 234 -48.60 -12.68 56.30
N LEU A 235 -48.14 -11.55 56.86
CA LEU A 235 -48.74 -10.96 58.07
C LEU A 235 -50.21 -10.58 57.83
N ARG A 236 -50.50 -9.91 56.71
CA ARG A 236 -51.88 -9.57 56.31
C ARG A 236 -52.75 -10.80 56.13
N TRP A 237 -52.23 -11.86 55.51
CA TRP A 237 -52.95 -13.13 55.39
C TRP A 237 -53.24 -13.76 56.76
N LYS A 238 -52.28 -13.76 57.69
CA LYS A 238 -52.48 -14.26 59.05
C LYS A 238 -53.53 -13.47 59.83
N GLU A 239 -53.54 -12.15 59.70
CA GLU A 239 -54.58 -11.29 60.29
C GLU A 239 -55.96 -11.62 59.72
N ALA A 240 -56.07 -11.74 58.38
CA ALA A 240 -57.32 -12.11 57.72
C ALA A 240 -57.81 -13.51 58.12
N GLU A 241 -56.91 -14.48 58.28
CA GLU A 241 -57.25 -15.84 58.72
C GLU A 241 -57.76 -15.87 60.17
N ARG A 242 -57.14 -15.09 61.06
CA ARG A 242 -57.63 -14.91 62.44
C ARG A 242 -59.03 -14.27 62.46
N ALA A 243 -59.24 -13.24 61.64
CA ALA A 243 -60.55 -12.59 61.54
C ALA A 243 -61.61 -13.57 60.98
N ARG A 244 -61.25 -14.38 59.97
CA ARG A 244 -62.12 -15.40 59.39
C ARG A 244 -62.50 -16.47 60.41
N THR A 245 -61.53 -17.06 61.08
CA THR A 245 -61.78 -18.10 62.10
C THR A 245 -62.63 -17.58 63.27
N ALA A 246 -62.42 -16.33 63.71
CA ALA A 246 -63.28 -15.70 64.70
C ALA A 246 -64.72 -15.51 64.20
N ALA A 247 -64.90 -15.09 62.94
CA ALA A 247 -66.21 -14.96 62.32
C ALA A 247 -66.92 -16.31 62.13
N GLU A 248 -66.19 -17.37 61.73
CA GLU A 248 -66.73 -18.73 61.63
C GLU A 248 -67.17 -19.28 62.99
N ALA A 249 -66.40 -19.03 64.05
CA ALA A 249 -66.77 -19.42 65.41
C ALA A 249 -68.02 -18.68 65.91
N ALA A 250 -68.11 -17.37 65.67
CA ALA A 250 -69.29 -16.59 65.99
C ALA A 250 -70.54 -17.09 65.24
N LEU A 251 -70.41 -17.34 63.93
CA LEU A 251 -71.50 -17.89 63.12
C LEU A 251 -71.96 -19.26 63.60
N ALA A 252 -71.02 -20.13 64.00
CA ALA A 252 -71.34 -21.46 64.52
C ALA A 252 -72.06 -21.40 65.88
N GLU A 253 -71.73 -20.42 66.72
CA GLU A 253 -72.44 -20.17 67.98
C GLU A 253 -73.85 -19.64 67.70
N ASP A 254 -73.98 -18.61 66.87
CA ASP A 254 -75.28 -18.03 66.49
C ASP A 254 -76.21 -19.08 65.85
N SER A 255 -75.65 -19.96 65.00
CA SER A 255 -76.39 -21.06 64.38
C SER A 255 -76.85 -22.11 65.38
N ARG A 256 -76.08 -22.34 66.45
CA ARG A 256 -76.44 -23.28 67.53
C ARG A 256 -77.60 -22.72 68.35
N ILE A 257 -77.50 -21.44 68.72
CA ILE A 257 -78.56 -20.70 69.43
C ILE A 257 -79.85 -20.68 68.60
N ALA A 258 -79.77 -20.52 67.28
CA ALA A 258 -80.94 -20.54 66.40
C ALA A 258 -81.56 -21.94 66.20
N SER A 259 -80.85 -23.01 66.60
CA SER A 259 -81.30 -24.41 66.45
C SER A 259 -81.86 -25.05 67.74
N GLU A 260 -81.69 -24.38 68.89
CA GLU A 260 -82.34 -24.68 70.17
C GLU A 260 -83.70 -23.99 70.29
#